data_AF-A0A8D0D090-F1
#
_entry.id   AF-A0A8D0D090-F1
#
_cell.length_a   1.000
_cell.length_b   1.000
_cell.length_c   1.000
_cell.angle_alpha   90.00
_cell.angle_beta   90.00
_cell.angle_gamma   90.00
#
_symmetry.space_group_name_H-M   'P 1'
#
loop_
_entity.id
_entity.type
_entity.pdbx_description
1 polymer ?
#
loop_
_entity_poly.entity_id
_entity_poly.type
_entity_poly.pdbx_seq_one_letter_code
_entity_poly.pdbx_strand_id
1 'polypeptide(L)'
;MVHVYNCHPFASQQIVQVEQEPGLVCCGGGVLFVVAAGGCKVEAYSVEQEGCPFICRFSTMGTVKSIQHSKIGDYLVTIEEKNSATYLRAYTNWRYQAEGKARVGVRLLGHLLRGVSVQSGVQMEIIEIPLSERPVAMACCSVTGDLLVGCENTLVLFALRRQNQQSLNQSQQIPQSTWPNSQQSSSQSQGQTLSSNQNGLDFERSVVLHLQKLKPKKVALCGGYVAVHAELEVLVFKLDSSCEQNTLDESSDTKKIDHLEDQADFLVLQRHQELLGDRAKDCDIPVSIEKTGLEDSTGQYTLSYVLFRRFTPDFFQDCNVEETQLHSLQLYPLFTSNQSVSLVEPTCVFCFFSLPTAGYLYSLKGGVELLSAYQYPEKVLEAVLTDHLLHVITKNALQCFTVRCSAVAARIKDPYIDTTIKACPPCSMEVCALRMQLFIGLRSVCVYGRHVILLSTADTETPEEPERTTHRRGLELKEHALLTGIFLAVGIDPATTPALESLLSRPFL
;
A
#
# COMPACT_ATOMS: atom_id res chain seq x y z
N MET A 1 17.55 -20.76 -15.84
CA MET A 1 16.41 -21.33 -16.59
C MET A 1 15.36 -21.72 -15.55
N VAL A 2 14.19 -21.08 -15.54
CA VAL A 2 13.15 -21.33 -14.51
C VAL A 2 12.46 -22.67 -14.80
N HIS A 3 12.33 -23.55 -13.80
CA HIS A 3 11.57 -24.78 -13.96
C HIS A 3 10.08 -24.48 -14.15
N VAL A 4 9.46 -25.07 -15.19
CA VAL A 4 8.04 -24.88 -15.49
C VAL A 4 7.29 -26.20 -15.30
N TYR A 5 6.25 -26.19 -14.46
CA TYR A 5 5.35 -27.33 -14.28
C TYR A 5 3.99 -27.06 -14.94
N ASN A 6 3.48 -28.04 -15.68
CA ASN A 6 2.18 -27.95 -16.34
C ASN A 6 1.03 -28.32 -15.38
N CYS A 7 0.88 -27.55 -14.30
CA CYS A 7 -0.20 -27.67 -13.33
C CYS A 7 -1.19 -26.51 -13.52
N HIS A 8 -2.50 -26.79 -13.52
CA HIS A 8 -3.53 -25.77 -13.61
C HIS A 8 -3.98 -25.38 -12.19
N PRO A 9 -3.63 -24.17 -11.68
CA PRO A 9 -3.91 -23.81 -10.29
C PRO A 9 -5.36 -23.37 -10.05
N PHE A 10 -6.16 -23.18 -11.09
CA PHE A 10 -7.53 -22.69 -10.99
C PHE A 10 -8.57 -23.79 -11.19
N ALA A 11 -9.60 -23.83 -10.36
CA ALA A 11 -10.68 -24.81 -10.44
C ALA A 11 -11.83 -24.34 -11.36
N SER A 12 -12.08 -23.04 -11.44
CA SER A 12 -13.17 -22.45 -12.22
C SER A 12 -12.85 -20.99 -12.59
N GLN A 13 -13.65 -20.43 -13.50
CA GLN A 13 -13.61 -19.02 -13.89
C GLN A 13 -15.04 -18.46 -13.83
N GLN A 14 -15.17 -17.23 -13.34
CA GLN A 14 -16.44 -16.49 -13.28
C GLN A 14 -16.26 -15.10 -13.91
N ILE A 15 -17.33 -14.55 -14.46
CA ILE A 15 -17.38 -13.21 -15.03
C ILE A 15 -18.34 -12.38 -14.20
N VAL A 16 -17.84 -11.27 -13.64
CA VAL A 16 -18.67 -10.31 -12.90
C VAL A 16 -19.33 -9.38 -13.91
N GLN A 17 -20.66 -9.40 -13.95
CA GLN A 17 -21.44 -8.51 -14.80
C GLN A 17 -21.53 -7.14 -14.13
N VAL A 18 -20.84 -6.15 -14.70
CA VAL A 18 -20.84 -4.77 -14.23
C VAL A 18 -21.75 -3.91 -15.10
N GLU A 19 -22.45 -2.95 -14.48
CA GLU A 19 -23.37 -2.08 -15.23
C GLU A 19 -22.64 -1.00 -16.04
N GLN A 20 -21.49 -0.56 -15.55
CA GLN A 20 -20.63 0.44 -16.18
C GLN A 20 -19.27 -0.17 -16.48
N GLU A 21 -18.60 0.37 -17.49
CA GLU A 21 -17.24 -0.06 -17.84
C GLU A 21 -16.32 0.06 -16.60
N PRO A 22 -15.59 -1.00 -16.22
CA PRO A 22 -14.77 -0.99 -15.01
C PRO A 22 -13.45 -0.25 -15.28
N GLY A 23 -13.15 0.77 -14.46
CA GLY A 23 -11.91 1.55 -14.54
C GLY A 23 -10.85 1.09 -13.54
N LEU A 24 -11.21 1.02 -12.25
CA LEU A 24 -10.33 0.54 -11.17
C LEU A 24 -11.04 -0.53 -10.36
N VAL A 25 -10.28 -1.46 -9.79
CA VAL A 25 -10.81 -2.50 -8.91
C VAL A 25 -9.97 -2.63 -7.65
N CYS A 26 -10.62 -2.97 -6.54
CA CYS A 26 -9.94 -3.50 -5.35
C CYS A 26 -10.86 -4.51 -4.67
N CYS A 27 -10.31 -5.38 -3.84
CA CYS A 27 -11.08 -6.38 -3.11
C CYS A 27 -10.71 -6.41 -1.63
N GLY A 28 -11.68 -6.80 -0.80
CA GLY A 28 -11.49 -6.98 0.63
C GLY A 28 -12.80 -7.29 1.34
N GLY A 29 -12.73 -7.94 2.50
CA GLY A 29 -13.92 -8.22 3.32
C GLY A 29 -15.03 -9.01 2.61
N GLY A 30 -14.71 -9.86 1.63
CA GLY A 30 -15.68 -10.68 0.88
C GLY A 30 -16.21 -10.01 -0.38
N VAL A 31 -15.67 -8.83 -0.71
CA VAL A 31 -16.30 -7.89 -1.64
C VAL A 31 -15.30 -7.45 -2.70
N LEU A 32 -15.75 -7.41 -3.94
CA LEU A 32 -15.11 -6.75 -5.07
C LEU A 32 -15.72 -5.36 -5.23
N PHE A 33 -14.88 -4.33 -5.17
CA PHE A 33 -15.25 -2.96 -5.46
C PHE A 33 -14.78 -2.61 -6.86
N VAL A 34 -15.72 -2.16 -7.68
CA VAL A 34 -15.49 -1.71 -9.05
C VAL A 34 -15.76 -0.22 -9.11
N VAL A 35 -14.75 0.56 -9.48
CA VAL A 35 -14.91 1.98 -9.81
C VAL A 35 -15.23 2.07 -11.30
N ALA A 36 -16.35 2.70 -11.65
CA ALA A 36 -16.74 2.88 -13.04
C ALA A 36 -15.75 3.78 -13.82
N ALA A 37 -15.66 3.59 -15.12
CA ALA A 37 -14.96 4.46 -16.05
C ALA A 37 -15.52 5.89 -15.93
N GLY A 38 -14.65 6.86 -15.63
CA GLY A 38 -15.01 8.21 -15.18
C GLY A 38 -14.77 8.46 -13.69
N GLY A 39 -14.62 7.40 -12.89
CA GLY A 39 -14.01 7.42 -11.57
C GLY A 39 -14.87 7.94 -10.41
N CYS A 40 -16.12 8.34 -10.63
CA CYS A 40 -16.94 8.99 -9.60
C CYS A 40 -17.99 8.06 -8.93
N LYS A 41 -17.93 6.77 -9.21
CA LYS A 41 -18.96 5.81 -8.82
C LYS A 41 -18.35 4.46 -8.50
N VAL A 42 -18.74 3.89 -7.36
CA VAL A 42 -18.25 2.61 -6.85
C VAL A 42 -19.42 1.63 -6.75
N GLU A 43 -19.22 0.43 -7.27
CA GLU A 43 -20.12 -0.71 -7.23
C GLU A 43 -19.47 -1.83 -6.42
N ALA A 44 -20.24 -2.44 -5.52
CA ALA A 44 -19.76 -3.51 -4.65
C ALA A 44 -20.47 -4.82 -5.01
N TYR A 45 -19.70 -5.89 -5.19
CA TYR A 45 -20.17 -7.22 -5.53
C TYR A 45 -19.62 -8.24 -4.52
N SER A 46 -20.44 -9.20 -4.09
CA SER A 46 -19.94 -10.28 -3.24
C SER A 46 -19.09 -11.24 -4.05
N VAL A 47 -17.92 -11.64 -3.56
CA VAL A 47 -17.05 -12.63 -4.22
C VAL A 47 -17.22 -14.02 -3.59
N GLU A 48 -17.87 -14.11 -2.44
CA GLU A 48 -18.07 -15.37 -1.70
C GLU A 48 -19.25 -16.19 -2.22
N GLN A 49 -20.14 -15.54 -2.98
CA GLN A 49 -21.35 -16.16 -3.53
C GLN A 49 -21.20 -16.35 -5.05
N GLU A 50 -21.66 -17.48 -5.55
CA GLU A 50 -21.65 -17.78 -6.98
C GLU A 50 -22.45 -16.74 -7.77
N GLY A 51 -21.94 -16.35 -8.94
CA GLY A 51 -22.53 -15.30 -9.78
C GLY A 51 -22.20 -13.87 -9.34
N CYS A 52 -21.41 -13.71 -8.29
CA CYS A 52 -20.94 -12.45 -7.75
C CYS A 52 -22.05 -11.39 -7.59
N PRO A 53 -23.04 -11.63 -6.71
CA PRO A 53 -24.22 -10.78 -6.63
C PRO A 53 -23.88 -9.34 -6.22
N PHE A 54 -24.58 -8.40 -6.84
CA PHE A 54 -24.51 -6.99 -6.52
C PHE A 54 -24.97 -6.71 -5.08
N ILE A 55 -24.21 -5.90 -4.35
CA ILE A 55 -24.49 -5.51 -2.96
C ILE A 55 -25.09 -4.11 -2.93
N CYS A 56 -24.33 -3.13 -3.41
CA CYS A 56 -24.70 -1.73 -3.35
C CYS A 56 -23.83 -0.89 -4.28
N ARG A 57 -24.20 0.38 -4.39
CA ARG A 57 -23.53 1.36 -5.21
C ARG A 57 -23.61 2.72 -4.55
N PHE A 58 -22.54 3.49 -4.66
CA PHE A 58 -22.47 4.84 -4.13
C PHE A 58 -21.58 5.72 -4.99
N SER A 59 -21.77 7.04 -4.86
CA SER A 59 -20.96 8.04 -5.55
C SER A 59 -19.82 8.52 -4.64
N THR A 60 -18.67 8.79 -5.26
CA THR A 60 -17.55 9.46 -4.60
C THR A 60 -17.62 10.98 -4.83
N MET A 61 -16.86 11.73 -4.04
CA MET A 61 -16.88 13.20 -4.09
C MET A 61 -16.07 13.78 -5.25
N GLY A 62 -15.09 13.02 -5.76
CA GLY A 62 -14.30 13.30 -6.96
C GLY A 62 -13.92 12.02 -7.71
N THR A 63 -13.08 12.15 -8.74
CA THR A 63 -12.59 11.04 -9.56
C THR A 63 -11.55 10.24 -8.77
N VAL A 64 -11.86 8.98 -8.48
CA VAL A 64 -10.97 8.07 -7.75
C VAL A 64 -9.74 7.73 -8.60
N LYS A 65 -8.56 8.00 -8.06
CA LYS A 65 -7.25 7.64 -8.63
C LYS A 65 -6.70 6.35 -8.03
N SER A 66 -7.02 6.09 -6.77
CA SER A 66 -6.63 4.88 -6.06
C SER A 66 -7.67 4.56 -5.01
N ILE A 67 -7.91 3.26 -4.79
CA ILE A 67 -8.88 2.74 -3.83
C ILE A 67 -8.30 1.51 -3.13
N GLN A 68 -8.49 1.41 -1.81
CA GLN A 68 -8.13 0.22 -1.03
C GLN A 68 -9.17 -0.07 0.05
N HIS A 69 -9.30 -1.35 0.40
CA HIS A 69 -10.15 -1.81 1.50
C HIS A 69 -9.29 -2.23 2.70
N SER A 70 -9.67 -1.79 3.90
CA SER A 70 -9.11 -2.29 5.15
C SER A 70 -9.97 -3.43 5.68
N LYS A 71 -9.44 -4.65 5.72
CA LYS A 71 -10.15 -5.81 6.29
C LYS A 71 -10.47 -5.62 7.78
N ILE A 72 -9.54 -5.06 8.54
CA ILE A 72 -9.67 -4.91 10.00
C ILE A 72 -10.61 -3.76 10.36
N GLY A 73 -10.54 -2.65 9.64
CA GLY A 73 -11.41 -1.49 9.87
C GLY A 73 -12.75 -1.53 9.11
N ASP A 74 -12.88 -2.40 8.11
CA ASP A 74 -14.02 -2.45 7.17
C ASP A 74 -14.38 -1.08 6.57
N TYR A 75 -13.36 -0.28 6.27
CA TYR A 75 -13.49 0.98 5.54
C TYR A 75 -12.82 0.88 4.17
N LEU A 76 -13.33 1.66 3.23
CA LEU A 76 -12.64 1.96 1.98
C LEU A 76 -11.90 3.27 2.12
N VAL A 77 -10.71 3.37 1.57
CA VAL A 77 -9.98 4.63 1.47
C VAL A 77 -9.73 4.94 0.00
N THR A 78 -9.87 6.20 -0.37
CA THR A 78 -9.66 6.68 -1.74
C THR A 78 -8.72 7.87 -1.75
N ILE A 79 -7.88 7.93 -2.79
CA ILE A 79 -7.28 9.19 -3.25
C ILE A 79 -8.14 9.66 -4.42
N GLU A 80 -8.75 10.82 -4.28
CA GLU A 80 -9.66 11.40 -5.26
C GLU A 80 -9.13 12.72 -5.81
N GLU A 81 -9.32 12.96 -7.09
CA GLU A 81 -9.06 14.25 -7.72
C GLU A 81 -10.36 15.02 -7.93
N LYS A 82 -10.37 16.29 -7.52
CA LYS A 82 -11.46 17.23 -7.76
C LYS A 82 -10.90 18.64 -7.89
N ASN A 83 -11.28 19.36 -8.95
CA ASN A 83 -10.84 20.73 -9.19
C ASN A 83 -9.30 20.87 -9.15
N SER A 84 -8.57 19.93 -9.77
CA SER A 84 -7.10 19.88 -9.80
C SER A 84 -6.41 19.79 -8.43
N ALA A 85 -7.15 19.34 -7.40
CA ALA A 85 -6.62 19.04 -6.08
C ALA A 85 -6.90 17.57 -5.72
N THR A 86 -5.98 16.96 -4.97
CA THR A 86 -6.09 15.58 -4.49
C THR A 86 -6.57 15.55 -3.04
N TYR A 87 -7.47 14.63 -2.74
CA TYR A 87 -8.11 14.48 -1.44
C TYR A 87 -8.04 13.03 -0.97
N LEU A 88 -7.79 12.84 0.32
CA LEU A 88 -7.88 11.54 0.97
C LEU A 88 -9.23 11.42 1.68
N ARG A 89 -10.01 10.39 1.35
CA ARG A 89 -11.32 10.14 1.96
C ARG A 89 -11.45 8.70 2.41
N ALA A 90 -12.05 8.48 3.57
CA ALA A 90 -12.44 7.16 4.04
C ALA A 90 -13.96 7.00 4.03
N TYR A 91 -14.44 5.91 3.44
CA TYR A 91 -15.85 5.55 3.36
C TYR A 91 -16.12 4.39 4.31
N THR A 92 -17.02 4.60 5.25
CA THR A 92 -17.43 3.61 6.25
C THR A 92 -18.92 3.31 6.08
N ASN A 93 -19.39 2.17 6.58
CA ASN A 93 -20.81 1.81 6.54
C ASN A 93 -21.39 1.85 5.12
N TRP A 94 -20.57 1.58 4.11
CA TRP A 94 -20.94 1.68 2.70
C TRP A 94 -22.05 0.69 2.31
N ARG A 95 -22.20 -0.44 3.03
CA ARG A 95 -23.29 -1.42 2.83
C ARG A 95 -24.68 -0.84 3.05
N TYR A 96 -24.83 0.24 3.82
CA TYR A 96 -26.12 0.90 4.02
C TYR A 96 -26.66 1.58 2.76
N GLN A 97 -25.86 1.70 1.70
CA GLN A 97 -26.32 2.18 0.40
C GLN A 97 -27.03 1.11 -0.45
N ALA A 98 -27.17 -0.14 0.03
CA ALA A 98 -27.90 -1.19 -0.71
C ALA A 98 -29.35 -0.79 -1.04
N GLU A 99 -29.99 0.01 -0.19
CA GLU A 99 -31.38 0.47 -0.39
C GLU A 99 -31.50 1.69 -1.34
N GLY A 100 -30.38 2.21 -1.88
CA GLY A 100 -30.33 3.26 -2.90
C GLY A 100 -30.85 4.64 -2.50
N LYS A 101 -31.37 4.80 -1.27
CA LYS A 101 -31.96 6.05 -0.73
C LYS A 101 -31.42 6.46 0.63
N ALA A 102 -30.43 5.74 1.14
CA ALA A 102 -29.83 6.06 2.44
C ALA A 102 -29.07 7.38 2.36
N ARG A 103 -29.23 8.22 3.39
CA ARG A 103 -28.45 9.46 3.52
C ARG A 103 -26.97 9.12 3.65
N VAL A 104 -26.12 10.05 3.23
CA VAL A 104 -24.67 9.95 3.39
C VAL A 104 -24.23 11.06 4.34
N GLY A 105 -23.61 10.67 5.46
CA GLY A 105 -22.95 11.62 6.36
C GLY A 105 -21.59 12.01 5.82
N VAL A 106 -21.21 13.28 5.94
CA VAL A 106 -19.86 13.76 5.59
C VAL A 106 -19.31 14.50 6.80
N ARG A 107 -18.07 14.19 7.19
CA ARG A 107 -17.40 14.81 8.32
C ARG A 107 -15.90 14.91 8.08
N LEU A 108 -15.25 15.86 8.76
CA LEU A 108 -13.79 15.92 8.82
C LEU A 108 -13.26 14.95 9.87
N LEU A 109 -12.04 14.44 9.68
CA LEU A 109 -11.32 13.65 10.68
C LEU A 109 -11.31 14.37 12.04
N GLY A 110 -11.54 13.62 13.12
CA GLY A 110 -11.60 14.14 14.49
C GLY A 110 -12.88 14.93 14.83
N HIS A 111 -13.69 15.28 13.83
CA HIS A 111 -15.01 15.85 14.03
C HIS A 111 -16.04 14.74 13.97
N LEU A 112 -16.58 14.39 15.13
CA LEU A 112 -17.72 13.50 15.22
C LEU A 112 -18.99 14.32 15.00
N LEU A 113 -19.96 13.72 14.30
CA LEU A 113 -21.29 14.30 14.13
C LEU A 113 -22.04 14.29 15.47
N ARG A 114 -21.67 15.18 16.41
CA ARG A 114 -22.45 15.42 17.62
C ARG A 114 -23.67 16.26 17.24
N GLY A 115 -24.85 15.64 17.29
CA GLY A 115 -26.08 16.38 17.62
C GLY A 115 -27.28 16.32 16.67
N VAL A 116 -27.24 15.68 15.49
CA VAL A 116 -28.44 15.67 14.60
C VAL A 116 -28.69 14.33 13.88
N SER A 117 -27.70 13.43 13.77
CA SER A 117 -27.87 12.10 13.15
C SER A 117 -28.28 11.00 14.14
N VAL A 118 -28.20 11.23 15.45
CA VAL A 118 -28.51 10.23 16.49
C VAL A 118 -29.98 9.78 16.47
N GLN A 119 -30.87 10.55 15.83
CA GLN A 119 -32.30 10.21 15.74
C GLN A 119 -32.68 9.39 14.50
N SER A 120 -31.76 9.06 13.59
CA SER A 120 -32.13 8.33 12.36
C SER A 120 -31.03 7.39 11.88
N GLY A 121 -31.06 6.15 12.38
CA GLY A 121 -30.48 4.97 11.71
C GLY A 121 -28.96 4.95 11.52
N VAL A 122 -28.45 3.78 11.14
CA VAL A 122 -27.06 3.65 10.68
C VAL A 122 -27.02 4.06 9.21
N GLN A 123 -26.08 4.94 8.85
CA GLN A 123 -25.92 5.47 7.49
C GLN A 123 -24.46 5.34 7.03
N MET A 124 -24.25 5.45 5.72
CA MET A 124 -22.90 5.55 5.16
C MET A 124 -22.25 6.86 5.59
N GLU A 125 -20.97 6.84 5.97
CA GLU A 125 -20.23 8.05 6.30
C GLU A 125 -18.96 8.21 5.47
N ILE A 126 -18.68 9.45 5.08
CA ILE A 126 -17.46 9.89 4.42
C ILE A 126 -16.66 10.73 5.41
N ILE A 127 -15.44 10.29 5.68
CA ILE A 127 -14.47 10.98 6.53
C ILE A 127 -13.44 11.63 5.61
N GLU A 128 -13.42 12.96 5.58
CA GLU A 128 -12.39 13.71 4.87
C GLU A 128 -11.14 13.85 5.76
N ILE A 129 -10.00 13.38 5.26
CA ILE A 129 -8.74 13.32 5.99
C ILE A 129 -7.82 14.45 5.47
N PRO A 130 -7.69 15.57 6.21
CA PRO A 130 -6.84 16.67 5.77
C PRO A 130 -5.36 16.29 5.85
N LEU A 131 -4.61 16.63 4.81
CA LEU A 131 -3.17 16.44 4.68
C LEU A 131 -2.52 17.79 4.36
N SER A 132 -1.29 17.99 4.82
CA SER A 132 -0.46 19.16 4.49
C SER A 132 0.11 19.08 3.07
N GLU A 133 0.42 17.86 2.62
CA GLU A 133 0.98 17.56 1.30
C GLU A 133 0.02 16.71 0.47
N ARG A 134 0.23 16.69 -0.85
CA ARG A 134 -0.58 15.88 -1.76
C ARG A 134 -0.34 14.38 -1.50
N PRO A 135 -1.39 13.57 -1.29
CA PRO A 135 -1.25 12.12 -1.21
C PRO A 135 -0.90 11.54 -2.58
N VAL A 136 0.13 10.70 -2.62
CA VAL A 136 0.62 9.97 -3.80
C VAL A 136 0.28 8.49 -3.71
N ALA A 137 0.41 7.90 -2.53
CA ALA A 137 0.16 6.49 -2.27
C ALA A 137 -0.53 6.29 -0.92
N MET A 138 -1.12 5.12 -0.73
CA MET A 138 -1.72 4.72 0.55
C MET A 138 -1.61 3.22 0.77
N ALA A 139 -1.71 2.78 2.01
CA ALA A 139 -1.77 1.37 2.39
C ALA A 139 -2.58 1.17 3.67
N CYS A 140 -3.44 0.15 3.70
CA CYS A 140 -4.14 -0.28 4.90
C CYS A 140 -3.37 -1.42 5.59
N CYS A 141 -3.12 -1.31 6.90
CA CYS A 141 -2.47 -2.35 7.67
C CYS A 141 -3.38 -3.59 7.77
N SER A 142 -2.87 -4.73 7.34
CA SER A 142 -3.57 -6.01 7.40
C SER A 142 -3.72 -6.58 8.83
N VAL A 143 -2.98 -6.02 9.81
CA VAL A 143 -2.97 -6.47 11.22
C VAL A 143 -3.80 -5.54 12.12
N THR A 144 -3.54 -4.23 12.06
CA THR A 144 -4.15 -3.25 12.97
C THR A 144 -5.33 -2.50 12.34
N GLY A 145 -5.39 -2.46 11.00
CA GLY A 145 -6.34 -1.64 10.27
C GLY A 145 -5.96 -0.16 10.18
N ASP A 146 -4.76 0.22 10.61
CA ASP A 146 -4.24 1.58 10.46
C ASP A 146 -4.05 1.96 8.99
N LEU A 147 -4.06 3.26 8.72
CA LEU A 147 -3.88 3.82 7.39
C LEU A 147 -2.52 4.51 7.29
N LEU A 148 -1.68 4.07 6.36
CA LEU A 148 -0.47 4.77 5.96
C LEU A 148 -0.72 5.55 4.67
N VAL A 149 -0.27 6.79 4.61
CA VAL A 149 -0.37 7.65 3.44
C VAL A 149 1.02 8.13 3.06
N GLY A 150 1.44 7.87 1.83
CA GLY A 150 2.65 8.46 1.25
C GLY A 150 2.32 9.75 0.54
N CYS A 151 2.91 10.84 1.00
CA CYS A 151 2.89 12.16 0.38
C CYS A 151 4.19 12.38 -0.41
N GLU A 152 4.35 13.56 -1.03
CA GLU A 152 5.50 13.88 -1.88
C GLU A 152 6.85 13.69 -1.16
N ASN A 153 6.97 14.13 0.10
CA ASN A 153 8.21 14.01 0.89
C ASN A 153 8.00 13.42 2.29
N THR A 154 6.77 13.04 2.63
CA THR A 154 6.41 12.57 3.97
C THR A 154 5.58 11.31 3.93
N LEU A 155 5.58 10.56 5.03
CA LEU A 155 4.64 9.48 5.27
C LEU A 155 3.81 9.82 6.51
N VAL A 156 2.50 9.70 6.41
CA VAL A 156 1.58 10.00 7.52
C VAL A 156 0.89 8.71 7.95
N LEU A 157 1.09 8.33 9.21
CA LEU A 157 0.45 7.17 9.84
C LEU A 157 -0.77 7.62 10.64
N PHE A 158 -1.93 7.04 10.31
CA PHE A 158 -3.19 7.23 11.00
C PHE A 158 -3.60 5.95 11.71
N ALA A 159 -3.58 5.97 13.04
CA ALA A 159 -4.08 4.86 13.85
C ALA A 159 -5.60 4.77 13.79
N LEU A 160 -6.11 3.55 13.60
CA LEU A 160 -7.54 3.29 13.59
C LEU A 160 -8.10 3.40 15.02
N ARG A 161 -9.10 4.27 15.21
CA ARG A 161 -9.81 4.43 16.48
C ARG A 161 -11.24 3.89 16.37
N ARG A 162 -11.59 3.01 17.30
CA ARG A 162 -12.97 2.53 17.48
C ARG A 162 -13.53 3.15 18.75
N GLN A 163 -14.56 3.98 18.64
CA GLN A 163 -15.25 4.49 19.83
C GLN A 163 -16.30 3.49 20.30
N ASN A 164 -16.12 2.96 21.50
CA ASN A 164 -17.21 2.39 22.28
C ASN A 164 -17.87 3.54 23.07
N GLN A 165 -19.18 3.75 22.91
CA GLN A 165 -19.92 4.82 23.59
C GLN A 165 -19.90 4.75 25.15
N GLN A 166 -19.32 3.71 25.75
CA GLN A 166 -19.28 3.56 27.21
C GLN A 166 -18.35 4.57 27.92
N SER A 167 -17.36 5.18 27.24
CA SER A 167 -16.43 6.13 27.88
C SER A 167 -16.90 7.59 27.88
N LEU A 168 -18.02 7.92 27.23
CA LEU A 168 -18.50 9.31 27.13
C LEU A 168 -19.36 9.78 28.31
N ASN A 169 -19.69 8.90 29.26
CA ASN A 169 -20.49 9.26 30.44
C ASN A 169 -19.65 9.73 31.65
N GLN A 170 -18.32 9.70 31.59
CA GLN A 170 -17.47 10.13 32.72
C GLN A 170 -16.96 11.57 32.63
N SER A 171 -17.08 12.25 31.48
CA SER A 171 -16.55 13.61 31.30
C SER A 171 -17.57 14.73 31.46
N GLN A 172 -18.69 14.50 32.17
CA GLN A 172 -19.60 15.55 32.62
C GLN A 172 -20.18 15.27 34.01
N GLN A 173 -19.35 15.34 35.05
CA GLN A 173 -19.85 15.74 36.38
C GLN A 173 -19.66 17.24 36.54
N ILE A 174 -20.63 18.01 36.02
CA ILE A 174 -20.88 19.36 36.52
C ILE A 174 -21.69 19.19 37.81
N PRO A 175 -21.35 19.83 38.94
CA PRO A 175 -22.13 19.67 40.17
C PRO A 175 -23.52 20.31 39.97
N GLN A 176 -24.58 19.50 39.98
CA GLN A 176 -25.95 19.98 39.96
C GLN A 176 -26.25 20.74 41.25
N SER A 177 -26.70 21.99 41.10
CA SER A 177 -27.37 22.72 42.17
C SER A 177 -28.79 22.18 42.33
N THR A 178 -29.08 21.84 43.58
CA THR A 178 -30.35 21.42 44.20
C THR A 178 -31.49 22.37 43.84
N TRP A 179 -32.65 21.88 43.35
CA TRP A 179 -34.02 22.30 43.76
C TRP A 179 -35.06 21.26 43.27
N PRO A 180 -36.16 20.99 44.01
CA PRO A 180 -36.96 19.78 43.84
C PRO A 180 -38.36 19.97 43.19
N ASN A 181 -38.82 18.87 42.59
CA ASN A 181 -40.20 18.42 42.37
C ASN A 181 -41.15 19.17 41.41
N SER A 182 -41.57 18.43 40.36
CA SER A 182 -42.99 18.10 40.17
C SER A 182 -43.14 16.83 39.33
N GLN A 183 -43.87 15.85 39.89
CA GLN A 183 -44.22 14.57 39.28
C GLN A 183 -45.16 14.76 38.08
N GLN A 184 -44.92 14.04 36.99
CA GLN A 184 -45.99 13.63 36.09
C GLN A 184 -45.68 12.26 35.47
N SER A 185 -46.56 11.32 35.80
CA SER A 185 -46.61 9.95 35.35
C SER A 185 -47.14 9.87 33.91
N SER A 186 -46.42 9.19 33.03
CA SER A 186 -47.03 8.61 31.83
C SER A 186 -46.33 7.30 31.48
N SER A 187 -47.11 6.23 31.58
CA SER A 187 -46.84 4.87 31.15
C SER A 187 -46.39 4.78 29.70
N GLN A 188 -45.22 4.18 29.44
CA GLN A 188 -44.88 3.63 28.13
C GLN A 188 -44.33 2.22 28.27
N SER A 189 -44.92 1.36 27.45
CA SER A 189 -44.69 -0.07 27.26
C SER A 189 -43.21 -0.41 27.05
N GLN A 190 -42.73 -1.41 27.79
CA GLN A 190 -41.46 -2.10 27.56
C GLN A 190 -41.47 -2.78 26.18
N GLY A 191 -40.89 -2.12 25.19
CA GLY A 191 -40.34 -2.76 24.00
C GLY A 191 -38.84 -2.96 24.23
N GLN A 192 -38.40 -4.21 24.37
CA GLN A 192 -36.99 -4.58 24.43
C GLN A 192 -36.34 -4.26 23.08
N THR A 193 -35.67 -3.12 22.97
CA THR A 193 -34.77 -2.82 21.85
C THR A 193 -33.41 -3.47 22.14
N LEU A 194 -33.06 -4.43 21.29
CA LEU A 194 -31.70 -4.96 21.18
C LEU A 194 -30.75 -3.77 21.00
N SER A 195 -29.83 -3.60 21.95
CA SER A 195 -28.81 -2.55 21.96
C SER A 195 -27.88 -2.75 20.76
N SER A 196 -28.10 -2.01 19.67
CA SER A 196 -27.11 -1.87 18.62
C SER A 196 -25.98 -1.00 19.16
N ASN A 197 -24.86 -1.63 19.53
CA ASN A 197 -23.63 -0.92 19.87
C ASN A 197 -23.19 -0.10 18.64
N GLN A 198 -23.50 1.19 18.63
CA GLN A 198 -23.03 2.12 17.61
C GLN A 198 -21.55 2.43 17.86
N ASN A 199 -20.69 1.68 17.18
CA ASN A 199 -19.26 1.90 17.21
C ASN A 199 -18.86 2.83 16.07
N GLY A 200 -18.66 4.12 16.39
CA GLY A 200 -18.11 5.08 15.43
C GLY A 200 -16.64 4.74 15.12
N LEU A 201 -16.31 4.71 13.82
CA LEU A 201 -14.93 4.54 13.34
C LEU A 201 -14.35 5.92 13.04
N ASP A 202 -13.17 6.21 13.59
CA ASP A 202 -12.40 7.40 13.26
C ASP A 202 -10.90 7.07 13.17
N PHE A 203 -10.09 8.08 12.84
CA PHE A 203 -8.64 7.94 12.76
C PHE A 203 -7.95 8.99 13.63
N GLU A 204 -6.81 8.61 14.19
CA GLU A 204 -5.91 9.55 14.87
C GLU A 204 -4.60 9.64 14.10
N ARG A 205 -4.21 10.86 13.70
CA ARG A 205 -2.88 11.08 13.13
C ARG A 205 -1.84 10.83 14.22
N SER A 206 -1.08 9.74 14.07
CA SER A 206 -0.16 9.27 15.10
C SER A 206 1.23 9.85 14.88
N VAL A 207 1.77 9.66 13.67
CA VAL A 207 3.16 10.00 13.34
C VAL A 207 3.24 10.51 11.90
N VAL A 208 4.12 11.49 11.70
CA VAL A 208 4.61 11.93 10.38
C VAL A 208 6.09 11.54 10.28
N LEU A 209 6.47 10.88 9.20
CA LEU A 209 7.86 10.54 8.89
C LEU A 209 8.33 11.42 7.74
N HIS A 210 9.46 12.10 7.91
CA HIS A 210 10.03 12.94 6.87
C HIS A 210 11.10 12.18 6.10
N LEU A 211 10.97 12.15 4.77
CA LEU A 211 11.87 11.45 3.85
C LEU A 211 12.68 12.49 3.06
N GLN A 212 13.92 12.76 3.47
CA GLN A 212 14.69 13.88 2.88
C GLN A 212 15.25 13.59 1.47
N LYS A 213 15.51 12.32 1.15
CA LYS A 213 16.15 11.89 -0.10
C LYS A 213 15.34 10.86 -0.89
N LEU A 214 14.11 10.58 -0.48
CA LEU A 214 13.30 9.50 -1.02
C LEU A 214 11.88 10.00 -1.27
N LYS A 215 11.42 9.95 -2.52
CA LYS A 215 10.06 10.34 -2.91
C LYS A 215 9.16 9.11 -3.07
N PRO A 216 8.15 8.90 -2.21
CA PRO A 216 7.26 7.75 -2.29
C PRO A 216 6.48 7.68 -3.61
N LYS A 217 6.57 6.55 -4.31
CA LYS A 217 5.68 6.16 -5.42
C LYS A 217 4.67 5.09 -4.96
N LYS A 218 5.08 4.14 -4.12
CA LYS A 218 4.19 3.16 -3.45
C LYS A 218 4.59 2.97 -2.00
N VAL A 219 3.63 2.62 -1.16
CA VAL A 219 3.85 2.32 0.26
C VAL A 219 3.12 1.05 0.66
N ALA A 220 3.61 0.37 1.69
CA ALA A 220 2.93 -0.77 2.33
C ALA A 220 3.12 -0.70 3.85
N LEU A 221 2.13 -1.16 4.61
CA LEU A 221 2.12 -1.17 6.07
C LEU A 221 1.66 -2.53 6.58
N CYS A 222 2.42 -3.13 7.50
CA CYS A 222 2.03 -4.39 8.15
C CYS A 222 2.76 -4.56 9.49
N GLY A 223 2.02 -4.66 10.61
CA GLY A 223 2.60 -5.04 11.90
C GLY A 223 3.80 -4.18 12.33
N GLY A 224 3.71 -2.85 12.16
CA GLY A 224 4.79 -1.90 12.45
C GLY A 224 5.85 -1.77 11.35
N TYR A 225 5.92 -2.70 10.41
CA TYR A 225 6.78 -2.57 9.23
C TYR A 225 6.15 -1.62 8.22
N VAL A 226 6.95 -0.68 7.74
CA VAL A 226 6.62 0.27 6.68
C VAL A 226 7.60 0.03 5.55
N ALA A 227 7.07 -0.23 4.35
CA ALA A 227 7.87 -0.30 3.14
C ALA A 227 7.52 0.88 2.23
N VAL A 228 8.56 1.47 1.66
CA VAL A 228 8.48 2.62 0.76
C VAL A 228 9.23 2.24 -0.51
N HIS A 229 8.54 2.40 -1.64
CA HIS A 229 9.13 2.32 -2.96
C HIS A 229 9.23 3.73 -3.54
N ALA A 230 10.42 4.12 -3.95
CA ALA A 230 10.72 5.26 -4.81
C ALA A 230 11.34 4.76 -6.12
N GLU A 231 11.65 5.64 -7.06
CA GLU A 231 12.08 5.32 -8.43
C GLU A 231 12.88 4.01 -8.63
N LEU A 232 14.04 3.87 -7.99
CA LEU A 232 14.92 2.69 -8.08
C LEU A 232 15.25 2.10 -6.71
N GLU A 233 14.47 2.46 -5.69
CA GLU A 233 14.83 2.19 -4.29
C GLU A 233 13.64 1.61 -3.54
N VAL A 234 13.92 0.57 -2.75
CA VAL A 234 13.00 0.03 -1.77
C VAL A 234 13.64 0.17 -0.40
N LEU A 235 12.96 0.89 0.49
CA LEU A 235 13.34 1.05 1.88
C LEU A 235 12.25 0.45 2.77
N VAL A 236 12.65 -0.40 3.70
CA VAL A 236 11.78 -0.96 4.74
C VAL A 236 12.36 -0.64 6.10
N PHE A 237 11.52 -0.11 6.97
CA PHE A 237 11.84 0.12 8.38
C PHE A 237 10.69 -0.36 9.25
N LYS A 238 10.98 -0.56 10.53
CA LYS A 238 10.01 -0.96 11.56
C LYS A 238 9.84 0.18 12.55
N LEU A 239 8.59 0.52 12.81
CA LEU A 239 8.15 1.45 13.84
C LEU A 239 7.71 0.63 15.06
N ASP A 240 8.47 0.75 16.15
CA ASP A 240 8.13 0.11 17.42
C ASP A 240 7.56 1.19 18.36
N SER A 241 6.37 0.95 18.91
CA SER A 241 5.78 1.81 19.94
C SER A 241 6.23 1.31 21.31
N SER A 242 7.13 2.04 21.96
CA SER A 242 7.51 1.74 23.34
C SER A 242 6.44 2.26 24.30
N CYS A 243 5.85 1.37 25.10
CA CYS A 243 4.98 1.75 26.21
C CYS A 243 5.62 1.30 27.52
N GLU A 244 6.77 1.88 27.91
CA GLU A 244 7.27 1.89 29.30
C GLU A 244 8.26 3.05 29.53
N GLN A 245 8.24 3.57 30.77
CA GLN A 245 9.12 4.61 31.30
C GLN A 245 10.60 4.20 31.17
N ASN A 246 11.39 4.95 30.41
CA ASN A 246 12.85 4.83 30.51
C ASN A 246 13.35 5.54 31.77
N THR A 247 13.94 4.78 32.69
CA THR A 247 15.02 5.31 33.54
C THR A 247 16.16 5.72 32.62
N LEU A 248 16.60 6.97 32.79
CA LEU A 248 17.77 7.55 32.15
C LEU A 248 18.98 6.62 32.29
N ASP A 249 19.78 6.54 31.23
CA ASP A 249 21.22 6.70 31.36
C ASP A 249 21.74 7.44 30.12
N GLU A 250 22.10 8.71 30.35
CA GLU A 250 22.92 9.50 29.43
C GLU A 250 24.35 8.96 29.45
N SER A 251 24.92 8.74 28.27
CA SER A 251 26.36 8.88 28.11
C SER A 251 26.66 9.58 26.80
N SER A 252 26.82 10.90 26.92
CA SER A 252 27.48 11.77 25.95
C SER A 252 28.96 11.38 25.82
N ASP A 253 29.44 11.18 24.59
CA ASP A 253 30.85 11.44 24.30
C ASP A 253 31.00 11.92 22.84
N THR A 254 31.23 13.23 22.71
CA THR A 254 31.52 13.90 21.45
C THR A 254 33.02 13.85 21.21
N LYS A 255 33.45 13.12 20.16
CA LYS A 255 34.77 13.31 19.55
C LYS A 255 34.59 13.96 18.19
N LYS A 256 35.00 15.23 18.11
CA LYS A 256 35.23 15.94 16.85
C LYS A 256 36.46 15.32 16.18
N ILE A 257 36.32 14.93 14.92
CA ILE A 257 37.45 14.69 14.02
C ILE A 257 37.24 15.60 12.83
N ASP A 258 38.12 16.58 12.69
CA ASP A 258 38.28 17.38 11.48
C ASP A 258 38.89 16.48 10.39
N HIS A 259 38.18 16.32 9.28
CA HIS A 259 38.75 15.86 8.03
C HIS A 259 38.46 16.89 6.94
N LEU A 260 39.54 17.47 6.42
CA LEU A 260 39.58 18.31 5.24
C LEU A 260 39.19 17.47 4.02
N GLU A 261 38.09 17.81 3.36
CA GLU A 261 37.72 17.25 2.07
C GLU A 261 38.42 18.03 0.96
N ASP A 262 39.43 17.40 0.38
CA ASP A 262 39.88 17.64 -0.98
C ASP A 262 39.62 16.32 -1.73
N GLN A 263 38.46 16.16 -2.36
CA GLN A 263 38.23 15.06 -3.29
C GLN A 263 37.51 15.55 -4.53
N ALA A 264 38.20 15.34 -5.65
CA ALA A 264 37.75 15.56 -7.01
C ALA A 264 36.40 14.89 -7.29
N ASP A 265 35.60 15.54 -8.14
CA ASP A 265 34.39 15.02 -8.77
C ASP A 265 34.71 13.76 -9.60
N PHE A 266 34.84 12.62 -8.93
CA PHE A 266 34.62 11.34 -9.58
C PHE A 266 33.13 11.06 -9.53
N LEU A 267 32.49 10.97 -10.69
CA LEU A 267 31.16 10.40 -10.85
C LEU A 267 31.15 8.98 -10.24
N VAL A 268 30.75 8.88 -8.98
CA VAL A 268 30.46 7.59 -8.35
C VAL A 268 29.19 7.08 -9.03
N LEU A 269 29.34 6.23 -10.03
CA LEU A 269 28.26 5.39 -10.51
C LEU A 269 27.69 4.66 -9.28
N GLN A 270 26.52 5.09 -8.82
CA GLN A 270 25.84 4.45 -7.70
C GLN A 270 25.62 3.01 -8.08
N ARG A 271 26.26 2.07 -7.36
CA ARG A 271 26.21 0.64 -7.66
C ARG A 271 24.94 0.01 -7.10
N HIS A 272 24.55 -1.15 -7.66
CA HIS A 272 23.53 -2.00 -7.05
C HIS A 272 23.89 -2.23 -5.58
N GLN A 273 22.94 -1.98 -4.68
CA GLN A 273 23.17 -2.08 -3.25
C GLN A 273 22.05 -2.86 -2.59
N GLU A 274 22.41 -3.83 -1.76
CA GLU A 274 21.49 -4.58 -0.91
C GLU A 274 22.04 -4.56 0.52
N LEU A 275 21.24 -4.01 1.44
CA LEU A 275 21.55 -3.90 2.86
C LEU A 275 20.40 -4.53 3.65
N LEU A 276 20.74 -5.51 4.50
CA LEU A 276 19.79 -6.30 5.28
C LEU A 276 20.04 -6.09 6.76
N GLY A 277 18.96 -6.02 7.54
CA GLY A 277 19.01 -5.82 9.00
C GLY A 277 19.67 -4.51 9.38
N ASP A 278 20.51 -4.51 10.42
CA ASP A 278 21.17 -3.31 10.92
C ASP A 278 22.02 -2.57 9.87
N ARG A 279 22.56 -3.28 8.89
CA ARG A 279 23.30 -2.67 7.77
C ARG A 279 22.44 -1.73 6.93
N ALA A 280 21.11 -1.88 6.96
CA ALA A 280 20.21 -0.99 6.24
C ALA A 280 20.22 0.45 6.77
N LYS A 281 20.78 0.69 7.98
CA LYS A 281 21.01 2.05 8.52
C LYS A 281 22.05 2.82 7.70
N ASP A 282 22.93 2.12 7.00
CA ASP A 282 24.03 2.70 6.19
C ASP A 282 23.57 3.05 4.75
N CYS A 283 22.26 3.21 4.51
CA CYS A 283 21.70 3.51 3.18
C CYS A 283 21.73 4.99 2.79
N ASP A 284 22.28 5.86 3.64
CA ASP A 284 22.38 7.32 3.47
C ASP A 284 21.04 8.06 3.30
N ILE A 285 19.91 7.40 3.59
CA ILE A 285 18.56 7.99 3.57
C ILE A 285 18.10 8.25 5.00
N PRO A 286 18.24 9.48 5.53
CA PRO A 286 17.77 9.82 6.85
C PRO A 286 16.24 9.89 6.87
N VAL A 287 15.64 9.32 7.92
CA VAL A 287 14.21 9.39 8.21
C VAL A 287 14.02 9.96 9.61
N SER A 288 13.30 11.08 9.73
CA SER A 288 12.97 11.67 11.04
C SER A 288 11.51 11.43 11.39
N ILE A 289 11.24 11.27 12.69
CA ILE A 289 9.91 11.04 13.25
C ILE A 289 9.39 12.35 13.86
N GLU A 290 8.20 12.76 13.45
CA GLU A 290 7.41 13.82 14.08
C GLU A 290 6.14 13.22 14.70
N LYS A 291 5.93 13.45 16.00
CA LYS A 291 4.74 13.01 16.72
C LYS A 291 3.61 14.02 16.54
N THR A 292 2.40 13.54 16.26
CA THR A 292 1.23 14.40 16.00
C THR A 292 0.02 14.12 16.91
N GLY A 293 0.09 13.10 17.77
CA GLY A 293 -0.98 12.75 18.72
C GLY A 293 -1.14 13.79 19.84
N LEU A 294 -2.40 13.99 20.27
CA LEU A 294 -2.81 15.00 21.26
C LEU A 294 -2.59 14.60 22.73
N GLU A 295 -2.12 13.37 23.00
CA GLU A 295 -1.88 12.89 24.36
C GLU A 295 -0.44 12.35 24.54
N ASP A 296 0.18 12.73 25.67
CA ASP A 296 1.46 12.21 26.15
C ASP A 296 1.42 10.68 26.45
N SER A 297 0.25 10.05 26.35
CA SER A 297 -0.01 8.62 26.55
C SER A 297 0.37 7.74 25.34
N THR A 298 0.60 8.33 24.16
CA THR A 298 1.11 7.58 23.01
C THR A 298 2.61 7.37 23.14
N GLY A 299 2.99 6.11 23.33
CA GLY A 299 4.36 5.63 23.51
C GLY A 299 5.37 6.19 22.51
N GLN A 300 6.65 6.25 22.91
CA GLN A 300 7.70 6.78 22.04
C GLN A 300 7.91 5.82 20.87
N TYR A 301 7.72 6.32 19.64
CA TYR A 301 8.04 5.54 18.44
C TYR A 301 9.54 5.52 18.22
N THR A 302 10.10 4.33 18.08
CA THR A 302 11.49 4.14 17.65
C THR A 302 11.51 3.58 16.24
N LEU A 303 12.43 4.11 15.41
CA LEU A 303 12.65 3.66 14.05
C LEU A 303 13.83 2.68 14.00
N SER A 304 13.64 1.53 13.36
CA SER A 304 14.74 0.64 13.00
C SER A 304 14.72 0.32 11.50
N TYR A 305 15.86 0.46 10.82
CA TYR A 305 15.99 0.10 9.42
C TYR A 305 16.07 -1.42 9.28
N VAL A 306 15.37 -1.98 8.30
CA VAL A 306 15.21 -3.44 8.14
C VAL A 306 15.78 -3.92 6.81
N LEU A 307 15.43 -3.26 5.71
CA LEU A 307 15.85 -3.64 4.37
C LEU A 307 16.04 -2.38 3.54
N PHE A 308 17.16 -2.27 2.84
CA PHE A 308 17.34 -1.30 1.77
C PHE A 308 17.86 -2.00 0.52
N ARG A 309 17.23 -1.71 -0.62
CA ARG A 309 17.70 -2.17 -1.91
C ARG A 309 17.62 -1.06 -2.95
N ARG A 310 18.75 -0.81 -3.63
CA ARG A 310 18.86 0.10 -4.76
C ARG A 310 19.13 -0.68 -6.04
N PHE A 311 18.34 -0.42 -7.07
CA PHE A 311 18.54 -0.96 -8.40
C PHE A 311 19.38 0.00 -9.24
N THR A 312 20.19 -0.56 -10.11
CA THR A 312 20.93 0.19 -11.12
C THR A 312 20.42 -0.22 -12.48
N PRO A 313 19.97 0.72 -13.32
CA PRO A 313 19.70 0.44 -14.71
C PRO A 313 20.98 -0.06 -15.39
N ASP A 314 20.89 -1.19 -16.09
CA ASP A 314 21.99 -1.70 -16.90
C ASP A 314 22.00 -0.98 -18.26
N PHE A 315 22.58 0.22 -18.31
CA PHE A 315 22.61 1.05 -19.52
C PHE A 315 23.43 0.46 -20.69
N PHE A 316 24.15 -0.64 -20.47
CA PHE A 316 24.98 -1.28 -21.48
C PHE A 316 24.19 -2.17 -22.46
N GLN A 317 22.88 -2.36 -22.24
CA GLN A 317 22.06 -3.32 -22.97
C GLN A 317 20.67 -2.76 -23.26
N ASP A 318 20.54 -1.77 -24.15
CA ASP A 318 19.25 -1.19 -24.65
C ASP A 318 18.13 -1.06 -23.58
N CYS A 319 18.51 -0.80 -22.32
CA CYS A 319 17.61 -0.94 -21.19
C CYS A 319 16.76 0.33 -21.09
N ASN A 320 15.46 0.20 -21.38
CA ASN A 320 14.52 1.30 -21.25
C ASN A 320 14.28 1.58 -19.76
N VAL A 321 14.21 2.87 -19.36
CA VAL A 321 13.88 3.30 -17.99
C VAL A 321 12.63 2.59 -17.45
N GLU A 322 11.65 2.32 -18.31
CA GLU A 322 10.43 1.58 -17.96
C GLU A 322 10.70 0.16 -17.42
N GLU A 323 11.80 -0.49 -17.82
CA GLU A 323 12.17 -1.83 -17.37
C GLU A 323 12.72 -1.87 -15.94
N THR A 324 12.98 -0.70 -15.36
CA THR A 324 13.54 -0.56 -14.02
C THR A 324 12.53 -0.05 -12.98
N GLN A 325 11.32 0.32 -13.40
CA GLN A 325 10.30 0.87 -12.50
C GLN A 325 9.59 -0.24 -11.72
N LEU A 326 9.63 -0.21 -10.39
CA LEU A 326 8.87 -1.20 -9.61
C LEU A 326 7.37 -0.94 -9.71
N HIS A 327 6.64 -1.99 -10.08
CA HIS A 327 5.20 -1.93 -10.29
C HIS A 327 4.41 -2.53 -9.13
N SER A 328 5.01 -3.32 -8.25
CA SER A 328 4.31 -3.95 -7.11
C SER A 328 5.16 -3.89 -5.84
N LEU A 329 4.51 -3.58 -4.71
CA LEU A 329 5.10 -3.58 -3.37
C LEU A 329 4.04 -4.09 -2.38
N GLN A 330 4.37 -5.11 -1.60
CA GLN A 330 3.48 -5.74 -0.63
C GLN A 330 4.24 -6.11 0.65
N LEU A 331 3.62 -5.84 1.80
CA LEU A 331 3.99 -6.46 3.06
C LEU A 331 2.96 -7.51 3.42
N TYR A 332 3.39 -8.75 3.60
CA TYR A 332 2.50 -9.89 3.74
C TYR A 332 2.71 -10.58 5.10
N PRO A 333 1.75 -10.48 6.04
CA PRO A 333 1.81 -11.22 7.29
C PRO A 333 1.40 -12.67 7.09
N LEU A 334 2.10 -13.60 7.74
CA LEU A 334 1.69 -14.99 7.83
C LEU A 334 1.51 -15.40 9.29
N PHE A 335 0.33 -15.92 9.60
CA PHE A 335 -0.06 -16.38 10.91
C PHE A 335 -0.11 -17.91 10.92
N THR A 336 0.42 -18.52 11.96
CA THR A 336 0.44 -19.99 12.05
C THR A 336 -0.38 -20.53 13.23
N SER A 337 -0.92 -19.68 14.11
CA SER A 337 -1.75 -20.10 15.25
C SER A 337 -3.25 -20.04 14.92
N ASN A 338 -3.99 -21.11 15.24
CA ASN A 338 -5.45 -21.15 15.18
C ASN A 338 -6.14 -20.57 16.45
N GLN A 339 -5.46 -19.73 17.24
CA GLN A 339 -6.00 -19.25 18.51
C GLN A 339 -6.91 -18.03 18.33
N SER A 340 -8.07 -18.09 18.98
CA SER A 340 -9.20 -17.15 18.87
C SER A 340 -9.17 -16.04 19.91
N VAL A 341 -8.03 -15.38 20.15
CA VAL A 341 -7.95 -14.25 21.10
C VAL A 341 -7.07 -13.12 20.51
N SER A 342 -7.46 -11.88 20.83
CA SER A 342 -6.97 -10.59 20.32
C SER A 342 -5.44 -10.41 20.26
N LEU A 343 -4.99 -9.59 19.30
CA LEU A 343 -3.59 -9.12 19.12
C LEU A 343 -2.59 -10.24 18.85
N VAL A 344 -2.91 -11.15 17.93
CA VAL A 344 -1.92 -12.11 17.43
C VAL A 344 -0.95 -11.36 16.52
N GLU A 345 0.31 -11.24 16.94
CA GLU A 345 1.37 -10.80 16.04
C GLU A 345 1.59 -11.86 14.93
N PRO A 346 1.91 -11.42 13.71
CA PRO A 346 2.26 -12.36 12.64
C PRO A 346 3.51 -13.15 13.01
N THR A 347 3.51 -14.45 12.70
CA THR A 347 4.66 -15.34 12.86
C THR A 347 5.80 -14.89 11.94
N CYS A 348 5.45 -14.56 10.69
CA CYS A 348 6.36 -13.98 9.71
C CYS A 348 5.75 -12.73 9.09
N VAL A 349 6.61 -11.78 8.74
CA VAL A 349 6.25 -10.69 7.83
C VAL A 349 7.18 -10.78 6.64
N PHE A 350 6.63 -10.80 5.44
CA PHE A 350 7.39 -10.82 4.20
C PHE A 350 7.29 -9.48 3.48
N CYS A 351 8.36 -9.09 2.79
CA CYS A 351 8.34 -7.98 1.85
C CYS A 351 8.50 -8.53 0.44
N PHE A 352 7.53 -8.25 -0.41
CA PHE A 352 7.61 -8.56 -1.83
C PHE A 352 7.57 -7.27 -2.64
N PHE A 353 8.48 -7.17 -3.61
CA PHE A 353 8.41 -6.13 -4.62
C PHE A 353 8.87 -6.65 -5.98
N SER A 354 8.40 -6.00 -7.04
CA SER A 354 8.54 -6.50 -8.40
C SER A 354 8.84 -5.38 -9.39
N LEU A 355 9.89 -5.58 -10.17
CA LEU A 355 10.19 -4.90 -11.43
C LEU A 355 9.53 -5.67 -12.58
N PRO A 356 9.45 -5.11 -13.79
CA PRO A 356 8.80 -5.78 -14.93
C PRO A 356 9.46 -7.11 -15.32
N THR A 357 10.75 -7.30 -15.02
CA THR A 357 11.52 -8.50 -15.41
C THR A 357 11.88 -9.41 -14.24
N ALA A 358 11.79 -8.92 -13.00
CA ALA A 358 12.13 -9.69 -11.82
C ALA A 358 11.35 -9.29 -10.57
N GLY A 359 11.06 -10.26 -9.71
CA GLY A 359 10.48 -10.06 -8.39
C GLY A 359 11.38 -10.55 -7.27
N TYR A 360 11.27 -9.97 -6.08
CA TYR A 360 12.07 -10.36 -4.92
C TYR A 360 11.19 -10.47 -3.68
N LEU A 361 11.35 -11.57 -2.95
CA LEU A 361 10.64 -11.87 -1.72
C LEU A 361 11.62 -12.01 -0.57
N TYR A 362 11.45 -11.19 0.47
CA TYR A 362 12.27 -11.17 1.69
C TYR A 362 11.47 -11.62 2.90
N SER A 363 12.13 -12.32 3.82
CA SER A 363 11.67 -12.43 5.22
C SER A 363 12.10 -11.20 5.99
N LEU A 364 11.24 -10.62 6.82
CA LEU A 364 11.56 -9.47 7.68
C LEU A 364 11.56 -9.80 9.18
N LYS A 365 10.94 -10.91 9.59
CA LYS A 365 10.78 -11.32 10.99
C LYS A 365 11.43 -12.70 11.19
N GLY A 366 12.25 -12.84 12.23
CA GLY A 366 13.03 -14.06 12.49
C GLY A 366 14.35 -14.15 11.72
N GLY A 367 14.81 -13.04 11.15
CA GLY A 367 16.00 -12.94 10.30
C GLY A 367 15.64 -12.25 8.98
N VAL A 368 16.38 -11.19 8.62
CA VAL A 368 16.18 -10.48 7.34
C VAL A 368 17.00 -11.16 6.26
N GLU A 369 16.33 -11.84 5.33
CA GLU A 369 16.97 -12.60 4.26
C GLU A 369 16.14 -12.58 2.96
N LEU A 370 16.83 -12.63 1.82
CA LEU A 370 16.20 -12.87 0.53
C LEU A 370 15.80 -14.34 0.43
N LEU A 371 14.50 -14.61 0.31
CA LEU A 371 13.96 -15.97 0.24
C LEU A 371 13.90 -16.47 -1.20
N SER A 372 13.49 -15.62 -2.13
CA SER A 372 13.26 -16.02 -3.52
C SER A 372 13.41 -14.83 -4.45
N ALA A 373 14.05 -15.06 -5.59
CA ALA A 373 14.06 -14.17 -6.74
C ALA A 373 13.29 -14.83 -7.89
N TYR A 374 12.36 -14.10 -8.47
CA TYR A 374 11.52 -14.54 -9.57
C TYR A 374 12.04 -13.88 -10.84
N GLN A 375 12.36 -14.67 -11.85
CA GLN A 375 12.66 -14.14 -13.18
C GLN A 375 11.44 -14.35 -14.08
N TYR A 376 10.99 -13.26 -14.71
CA TYR A 376 9.81 -13.30 -15.55
C TYR A 376 10.19 -13.52 -17.02
N PRO A 377 9.46 -14.39 -17.74
CA PRO A 377 9.72 -14.64 -19.15
C PRO A 377 9.24 -13.50 -20.07
N GLU A 378 8.34 -12.65 -19.57
CA GLU A 378 7.77 -11.49 -20.28
C GLU A 378 7.61 -10.34 -19.27
N LYS A 379 7.55 -9.11 -19.76
CA LYS A 379 7.32 -7.91 -18.94
C LYS A 379 5.99 -8.02 -18.17
N VAL A 380 6.12 -8.07 -16.84
CA VAL A 380 5.00 -8.10 -15.90
C VAL A 380 4.49 -6.69 -15.66
N LEU A 381 3.17 -6.56 -15.62
CA LEU A 381 2.44 -5.33 -15.30
C LEU A 381 2.15 -5.20 -13.81
N GLU A 382 1.71 -6.30 -13.19
CA GLU A 382 1.36 -6.34 -11.77
C GLU A 382 1.58 -7.74 -11.20
N ALA A 383 1.97 -7.80 -9.94
CA ALA A 383 2.22 -9.03 -9.20
C ALA A 383 1.55 -8.97 -7.82
N VAL A 384 0.89 -10.06 -7.42
CA VAL A 384 0.18 -10.20 -6.14
C VAL A 384 0.60 -11.49 -5.43
N LEU A 385 0.96 -11.35 -4.16
CA LEU A 385 1.45 -12.46 -3.32
C LEU A 385 0.30 -13.09 -2.53
N THR A 386 0.32 -14.41 -2.43
CA THR A 386 -0.57 -15.19 -1.57
C THR A 386 0.23 -16.16 -0.68
N ASP A 387 -0.44 -16.91 0.19
CA ASP A 387 0.19 -17.91 1.07
C ASP A 387 0.99 -18.98 0.32
N HIS A 388 0.59 -19.29 -0.91
CA HIS A 388 1.07 -20.45 -1.66
C HIS A 388 1.61 -20.12 -3.06
N LEU A 389 1.10 -19.06 -3.68
CA LEU A 389 1.45 -18.67 -5.04
C LEU A 389 1.71 -17.18 -5.16
N LEU A 390 2.61 -16.83 -6.06
CA LEU A 390 2.77 -15.50 -6.60
C LEU A 390 2.06 -15.47 -7.94
N HIS A 391 1.09 -14.57 -8.10
CA HIS A 391 0.39 -14.37 -9.36
C HIS A 391 0.94 -13.12 -10.03
N VAL A 392 1.35 -13.24 -11.27
CA VAL A 392 1.83 -12.11 -12.07
C VAL A 392 1.04 -12.03 -13.36
N ILE A 393 0.70 -10.82 -13.77
CA ILE A 393 0.01 -10.57 -15.03
C ILE A 393 0.94 -9.85 -16.00
N THR A 394 0.91 -10.30 -17.25
CA THR A 394 1.38 -9.53 -18.41
C THR A 394 0.16 -8.99 -19.13
N LYS A 395 0.33 -8.25 -20.22
CA LYS A 395 -0.79 -7.77 -21.04
C LYS A 395 -1.70 -8.91 -21.52
N ASN A 396 -1.12 -10.10 -21.75
CA ASN A 396 -1.78 -11.20 -22.43
C ASN A 396 -1.83 -12.50 -21.61
N ALA A 397 -1.29 -12.52 -20.40
CA ALA A 397 -1.18 -13.74 -19.64
C ALA A 397 -1.23 -13.55 -18.13
N LEU A 398 -1.82 -14.52 -17.43
CA LEU A 398 -1.63 -14.75 -16.02
C LEU A 398 -0.63 -15.89 -15.85
N GLN A 399 0.44 -15.64 -15.11
CA GLN A 399 1.46 -16.62 -14.73
C GLN A 399 1.46 -16.78 -13.21
N CYS A 400 1.70 -18.00 -12.75
CA CYS A 400 1.75 -18.31 -11.32
C CYS A 400 3.12 -18.90 -10.99
N PHE A 401 3.70 -18.52 -9.85
CA PHE A 401 4.94 -19.07 -9.33
C PHE A 401 4.72 -19.63 -7.93
N THR A 402 5.43 -20.69 -7.56
CA THR A 402 5.43 -21.18 -6.18
C THR A 402 6.10 -20.18 -5.23
N VAL A 403 5.65 -20.12 -3.98
CA VAL A 403 6.27 -19.27 -2.94
C VAL A 403 6.69 -20.11 -1.74
N ARG A 404 7.60 -19.57 -0.93
CA ARG A 404 8.17 -20.27 0.24
C ARG A 404 7.69 -19.74 1.58
N CYS A 405 6.73 -18.80 1.59
CA CYS A 405 6.19 -18.18 2.81
C CYS A 405 5.75 -19.21 3.86
N SER A 406 4.92 -20.17 3.44
CA SER A 406 4.39 -21.23 4.31
C SER A 406 5.48 -22.13 4.88
N ALA A 407 6.46 -22.51 4.06
CA ALA A 407 7.58 -23.35 4.49
C ALA A 407 8.47 -22.63 5.53
N VAL A 408 8.75 -21.35 5.31
CA VAL A 408 9.51 -20.53 6.27
C VAL A 408 8.79 -20.42 7.60
N ALA A 409 7.48 -20.15 7.60
CA ALA A 409 6.72 -20.04 8.85
C ALA A 409 6.59 -21.37 9.59
N ALA A 410 6.52 -22.49 8.87
CA ALA A 410 6.55 -23.82 9.47
C ALA A 410 7.91 -24.13 10.11
N ARG A 411 9.02 -23.76 9.45
CA ARG A 411 10.39 -23.90 9.97
C ARG A 411 10.64 -23.06 11.23
N ILE A 412 10.06 -21.87 11.34
CA ILE A 412 10.16 -21.05 12.57
C ILE A 412 9.50 -21.75 13.76
N LYS A 413 8.41 -22.49 13.53
CA LYS A 413 7.72 -23.25 14.58
C LYS A 413 8.43 -24.55 14.93
N ASP A 414 8.94 -25.25 13.93
CA ASP A 414 9.67 -26.49 14.08
C ASP A 414 10.96 -26.42 13.24
N PRO A 415 12.11 -26.09 13.85
CA PRO A 415 13.39 -25.99 13.15
C PRO A 415 13.84 -27.29 12.47
N TYR A 416 13.28 -28.44 12.85
CA TYR A 416 13.60 -29.76 12.30
C TYR A 416 12.54 -30.25 11.29
N ILE A 417 11.64 -29.37 10.85
CA ILE A 417 10.55 -29.76 9.92
C ILE A 417 11.08 -30.22 8.55
N ASP A 418 12.17 -29.63 8.09
CA ASP A 418 12.81 -29.99 6.81
C ASP A 418 13.54 -31.35 6.92
N THR A 419 14.20 -31.63 8.06
CA THR A 419 14.92 -32.90 8.27
C THR A 419 13.98 -34.06 8.51
N THR A 420 12.78 -33.81 9.01
CA THR A 420 11.71 -34.81 9.19
C THR A 420 10.85 -35.02 7.94
N ILE A 421 11.17 -34.35 6.81
CA ILE A 421 10.42 -34.42 5.53
C ILE A 421 8.94 -34.03 5.74
N LYS A 422 8.66 -33.20 6.75
CA LYS A 422 7.30 -32.71 7.04
C LYS A 422 6.97 -31.43 6.28
N ALA A 423 7.98 -30.67 5.87
CA ALA A 423 7.81 -29.51 5.00
C ALA A 423 7.83 -29.93 3.53
N CYS A 424 6.75 -29.64 2.80
CA CYS A 424 6.66 -29.87 1.37
C CYS A 424 6.00 -28.67 0.66
N PRO A 425 6.68 -28.02 -0.28
CA PRO A 425 8.11 -28.17 -0.59
C PRO A 425 9.00 -27.45 0.46
N PRO A 426 10.25 -27.87 0.70
CA PRO A 426 11.12 -27.27 1.73
C PRO A 426 11.47 -25.81 1.40
N CYS A 427 11.85 -25.01 2.41
CA CYS A 427 12.08 -23.57 2.20
C CYS A 427 13.27 -23.25 1.28
N SER A 428 14.26 -24.15 1.20
CA SER A 428 15.49 -24.00 0.40
C SER A 428 15.34 -24.39 -1.07
N MET A 429 14.23 -25.05 -1.45
CA MET A 429 14.03 -25.46 -2.83
C MET A 429 13.68 -24.25 -3.70
N GLU A 430 14.25 -24.19 -4.90
CA GLU A 430 14.02 -23.10 -5.85
C GLU A 430 12.55 -22.94 -6.22
N VAL A 431 12.14 -21.70 -6.49
CA VAL A 431 10.78 -21.41 -6.99
C VAL A 431 10.64 -21.86 -8.43
N CYS A 432 9.45 -22.35 -8.78
CA CYS A 432 9.13 -22.76 -10.14
C CYS A 432 7.91 -21.99 -10.66
N ALA A 433 7.88 -21.82 -11.98
CA ALA A 433 6.72 -21.33 -12.69
C ALA A 433 5.71 -22.47 -12.86
N LEU A 434 4.44 -22.14 -12.73
CA LEU A 434 3.32 -23.01 -13.07
C LEU A 434 2.78 -22.61 -14.45
N ARG A 435 1.77 -23.33 -14.93
CA ARG A 435 1.18 -23.10 -16.24
C ARG A 435 0.70 -21.66 -16.39
N MET A 436 0.99 -21.08 -17.55
CA MET A 436 0.48 -19.79 -18.00
C MET A 436 -0.94 -19.94 -18.55
N GLN A 437 -1.82 -19.00 -18.21
CA GLN A 437 -3.16 -18.89 -18.80
C GLN A 437 -3.26 -17.58 -19.59
N LEU A 438 -3.77 -17.66 -20.82
CA LEU A 438 -3.86 -16.51 -21.72
C LEU A 438 -5.15 -15.72 -21.48
N PHE A 439 -5.03 -14.41 -21.59
CA PHE A 439 -6.10 -13.42 -21.50
C PHE A 439 -5.85 -12.31 -22.53
N ILE A 440 -6.81 -11.42 -22.70
CA ILE A 440 -6.69 -10.28 -23.62
C ILE A 440 -6.67 -9.01 -22.78
N GLY A 441 -5.66 -8.16 -22.96
CA GLY A 441 -5.62 -6.81 -22.39
C GLY A 441 -5.80 -6.74 -20.87
N LEU A 442 -5.09 -7.59 -20.12
CA LEU A 442 -5.07 -7.51 -18.66
C LEU A 442 -4.48 -6.17 -18.21
N ARG A 443 -5.10 -5.57 -17.19
CA ARG A 443 -4.73 -4.26 -16.63
C ARG A 443 -4.34 -4.31 -15.17
N SER A 444 -5.05 -5.11 -14.37
CA SER A 444 -4.79 -5.22 -12.93
C SER A 444 -5.19 -6.58 -12.38
N VAL A 445 -4.54 -6.97 -11.29
CA VAL A 445 -4.82 -8.19 -10.54
C VAL A 445 -4.94 -7.89 -9.05
N CYS A 446 -5.96 -8.47 -8.41
CA CYS A 446 -6.06 -8.48 -6.95
C CYS A 446 -6.53 -9.85 -6.45
N VAL A 447 -6.35 -10.12 -5.16
CA VAL A 447 -6.70 -11.42 -4.57
C VAL A 447 -7.55 -11.24 -3.33
N TYR A 448 -8.60 -12.05 -3.24
CA TYR A 448 -9.36 -12.23 -2.02
C TYR A 448 -9.59 -13.71 -1.74
N GLY A 449 -9.17 -14.17 -0.57
CA GLY A 449 -9.32 -15.58 -0.17
C GLY A 449 -8.66 -16.52 -1.18
N ARG A 450 -9.46 -17.32 -1.87
CA ARG A 450 -9.01 -18.27 -2.90
C ARG A 450 -9.31 -17.82 -4.33
N HIS A 451 -9.58 -16.52 -4.52
CA HIS A 451 -9.97 -15.96 -5.81
C HIS A 451 -8.93 -14.96 -6.29
N VAL A 452 -8.45 -15.18 -7.51
CA VAL A 452 -7.66 -14.20 -8.27
C VAL A 452 -8.63 -13.44 -9.15
N ILE A 453 -8.69 -12.13 -8.98
CA ILE A 453 -9.61 -11.24 -9.69
C ILE A 453 -8.78 -10.46 -10.71
N LEU A 454 -9.21 -10.49 -11.96
CA LEU A 454 -8.54 -9.85 -13.09
C LEU A 454 -9.42 -8.75 -13.65
N LEU A 455 -8.82 -7.58 -13.87
CA LEU A 455 -9.40 -6.54 -14.69
C LEU A 455 -8.79 -6.64 -16.09
N SER A 456 -9.65 -6.78 -17.09
CA SER A 456 -9.29 -6.83 -18.51
C SER A 456 -10.06 -5.75 -19.25
N THR A 457 -9.38 -5.10 -20.19
CA THR A 457 -9.97 -4.15 -21.13
C THR A 457 -9.54 -4.57 -22.53
N ALA A 458 -10.47 -4.73 -23.46
CA ALA A 458 -10.09 -4.85 -24.86
C ALA A 458 -9.36 -3.55 -25.26
N ASP A 459 -8.14 -3.64 -25.78
CA ASP A 459 -7.48 -2.46 -26.33
C ASP A 459 -8.33 -1.96 -27.51
N THR A 460 -9.18 -0.97 -27.27
CA THR A 460 -9.40 0.04 -28.29
C THR A 460 -8.09 0.79 -28.33
N GLU A 461 -7.36 0.75 -29.43
CA GLU A 461 -6.25 1.66 -29.67
C GLU A 461 -6.66 3.04 -29.13
N THR A 462 -6.06 3.47 -28.02
CA THR A 462 -6.07 4.89 -27.69
C THR A 462 -5.52 5.54 -28.94
N PRO A 463 -6.21 6.49 -29.58
CA PRO A 463 -5.59 7.23 -30.65
C PRO A 463 -4.35 7.84 -30.02
N GLU A 464 -3.17 7.31 -30.36
CA GLU A 464 -1.97 8.11 -30.34
C GLU A 464 -2.38 9.41 -31.02
N GLU A 465 -2.23 10.53 -30.32
CA GLU A 465 -2.44 11.84 -30.94
C GLU A 465 -1.76 11.79 -32.31
N PRO A 466 -2.43 12.17 -33.41
CA PRO A 466 -1.88 11.96 -34.73
C PRO A 466 -0.56 12.71 -34.83
N GLU A 467 0.55 11.98 -34.67
CA GLU A 467 1.89 12.46 -34.95
C GLU A 467 1.86 12.86 -36.42
N ARG A 468 1.74 14.18 -36.65
CA ARG A 468 1.88 14.75 -37.98
C ARG A 468 3.29 14.45 -38.45
N THR A 469 3.35 13.49 -39.37
CA THR A 469 4.45 13.15 -40.26
C THR A 469 5.41 14.33 -40.52
N THR A 470 6.52 14.35 -39.77
CA THR A 470 7.73 15.12 -40.11
C THR A 470 8.95 14.21 -39.93
N HIS A 471 9.01 13.17 -40.76
CA HIS A 471 9.88 11.99 -40.68
C HIS A 471 11.40 12.22 -40.87
N ARG A 472 11.93 13.42 -40.67
CA ARG A 472 13.39 13.67 -40.75
C ARG A 472 13.98 14.56 -39.65
N ARG A 473 13.19 15.27 -38.84
CA ARG A 473 13.70 16.06 -37.69
C ARG A 473 13.51 15.38 -36.32
N GLY A 474 12.65 14.37 -36.24
CA GLY A 474 12.31 13.71 -34.96
C GLY A 474 13.32 12.69 -34.45
N LEU A 475 14.18 12.14 -35.33
CA LEU A 475 15.23 11.20 -34.92
C LEU A 475 16.35 11.91 -34.14
N GLU A 476 16.82 13.05 -34.64
CA GLU A 476 17.85 13.87 -33.97
C GLU A 476 17.35 14.39 -32.62
N LEU A 477 16.09 14.87 -32.54
CA LEU A 477 15.49 15.34 -31.28
C LEU A 477 15.31 14.21 -30.24
N LYS A 478 15.01 12.98 -30.66
CA LYS A 478 14.94 11.81 -29.76
C LYS A 478 16.32 11.45 -29.20
N GLU A 479 17.38 11.53 -30.00
CA GLU A 479 18.75 11.29 -29.54
C GLU A 479 19.22 12.39 -28.57
N HIS A 480 18.90 13.65 -28.84
CA HIS A 480 19.19 14.76 -27.92
C HIS A 480 18.41 14.65 -26.59
N ALA A 481 17.14 14.23 -26.63
CA ALA A 481 16.35 13.98 -25.42
C ALA A 481 16.89 12.79 -24.62
N LEU A 482 17.32 11.73 -25.30
CA LEU A 482 17.98 10.58 -24.68
C LEU A 482 19.29 10.98 -24.01
N LEU A 483 20.16 11.73 -24.70
CA LEU A 483 21.42 12.23 -24.16
C LEU A 483 21.20 13.19 -22.98
N THR A 484 20.21 14.08 -23.08
CA THR A 484 19.83 14.97 -21.97
C THR A 484 19.37 14.16 -20.76
N GLY A 485 18.55 13.13 -20.98
CA GLY A 485 18.12 12.20 -19.94
C GLY A 485 19.29 11.43 -19.31
N ILE A 486 20.26 10.99 -20.12
CA ILE A 486 21.48 10.34 -19.64
C ILE A 486 22.28 11.30 -18.75
N PHE A 487 22.54 12.54 -19.21
CA PHE A 487 23.29 13.53 -18.42
C PHE A 487 22.61 13.82 -17.08
N LEU A 488 21.29 14.03 -17.08
CA LEU A 488 20.54 14.25 -15.84
C LEU A 488 20.57 13.01 -14.92
N ALA A 489 20.53 11.80 -15.48
CA ALA A 489 20.60 10.56 -14.71
C ALA A 489 21.96 10.33 -14.04
N VAL A 490 23.05 10.86 -14.59
CA VAL A 490 24.37 10.88 -13.94
C VAL A 490 24.64 12.16 -13.13
N GLY A 491 23.61 12.97 -12.88
CA GLY A 491 23.72 14.18 -12.03
C GLY A 491 24.36 15.39 -12.72
N ILE A 492 24.47 15.36 -14.04
CA ILE A 492 24.99 16.47 -14.85
C ILE A 492 23.79 17.22 -15.43
N ASP A 493 23.55 18.44 -15.00
CA ASP A 493 22.57 19.31 -15.64
C ASP A 493 23.21 19.97 -16.88
N PRO A 494 22.81 19.61 -18.11
CA PRO A 494 23.42 20.17 -19.31
C PRO A 494 23.24 21.68 -19.43
N ALA A 495 22.21 22.26 -18.81
CA ALA A 495 21.96 23.70 -18.81
C ALA A 495 22.95 24.49 -17.94
N THR A 496 23.67 23.81 -17.04
CA THR A 496 24.70 24.43 -16.20
C THR A 496 26.08 24.42 -16.85
N THR A 497 26.25 23.69 -17.95
CA THR A 497 27.54 23.52 -18.64
C THR A 497 27.41 23.97 -20.11
N PRO A 498 27.91 25.17 -20.48
CA PRO A 498 27.68 25.75 -21.81
C PRO A 498 28.25 24.91 -22.97
N ALA A 499 29.25 24.07 -22.69
CA ALA A 499 29.78 23.11 -23.66
C ALA A 499 28.80 21.96 -23.96
N LEU A 500 28.08 21.46 -22.95
CA LEU A 500 27.07 20.41 -23.11
C LEU A 500 25.77 20.96 -23.69
N GLU A 501 25.37 22.15 -23.25
CA GLU A 501 24.26 22.88 -23.87
C GLU A 501 24.52 23.15 -25.37
N SER A 502 25.74 23.55 -25.74
CA SER A 502 26.14 23.71 -27.14
C SER A 502 26.23 22.38 -27.90
N LEU A 503 26.51 21.25 -27.24
CA LEU A 503 26.57 19.93 -27.87
C LEU A 503 25.16 19.40 -28.15
N LEU A 504 24.23 19.61 -27.22
CA LEU A 504 22.85 19.15 -27.31
C LEU A 504 21.95 20.05 -28.19
N SER A 505 22.43 21.25 -28.54
CA SER A 505 21.72 22.20 -29.41
C SER A 505 22.16 22.17 -30.88
N ARG A 506 23.18 21.36 -31.22
CA ARG A 506 23.68 21.22 -32.59
C ARG A 506 23.29 19.86 -33.17
N PRO A 507 22.79 19.80 -34.41
CA PRO A 507 22.53 18.53 -35.08
C PRO A 507 23.84 17.75 -35.27
N PHE A 508 23.82 16.45 -35.01
CA PHE A 508 24.95 15.55 -35.24
C PHE A 508 25.09 15.21 -36.74
N LEU A 509 25.45 16.20 -37.57
CA LEU A 509 25.87 16.01 -38.96
C LEU A 509 27.07 16.90 -39.30
#